data_AF-A0A4R5BYH6-F1
#
_entry.id   AF-A0A4R5BYH6-F1
#
_cell.length_a   1.000
_cell.length_b   1.000
_cell.length_c   1.000
_cell.angle_alpha   90.00
_cell.angle_beta   90.00
_cell.angle_gamma   90.00
#
_symmetry.space_group_name_H-M   'P 1'
#
loop_
_entity.id
_entity.type
_entity.pdbx_description
1 polymer ?
#
loop_
_entity_poly.entity_id
_entity_poly.type
_entity_poly.pdbx_seq_one_letter_code
_entity_poly.pdbx_strand_id
1 'polypeptide(L)' 'MTTDAAGAVVMIRALQAGRAAAEAGQPITVCPHDPDAERAHDRALARMWIRGYSKASTAEVDYSG' A
#
# COMPACT_ATOMS: atom_id res chain seq x y z
N MET A 1 -11.94 -8.28 23.86
CA MET A 1 -11.29 -7.39 22.88
C MET A 1 -10.04 -8.09 22.36
N THR A 2 -10.15 -8.82 21.24
CA THR A 2 -9.02 -9.52 20.59
C THR A 2 -8.77 -9.01 19.16
N THR A 3 -9.44 -7.92 18.78
CA THR A 3 -9.55 -7.43 17.39
C THR A 3 -8.30 -6.72 16.86
N ASP A 4 -7.29 -6.44 17.67
CA ASP A 4 -6.18 -5.54 17.31
C ASP A 4 -5.08 -6.23 16.47
N ALA A 5 -4.63 -7.42 16.90
CA ALA A 5 -3.51 -8.10 16.23
C ALA A 5 -3.86 -8.57 14.80
N ALA A 6 -5.08 -9.05 14.58
CA ALA A 6 -5.53 -9.46 13.26
C ALA A 6 -5.59 -8.26 12.29
N GLY A 7 -6.10 -7.12 12.74
CA GLY A 7 -6.13 -5.89 11.94
C GLY A 7 -4.72 -5.40 11.57
N ALA A 8 -3.80 -5.41 12.53
CA ALA A 8 -2.41 -5.03 12.29
C ALA A 8 -1.72 -5.91 11.23
N VAL A 9 -1.95 -7.23 11.25
CA VAL A 9 -1.38 -8.15 10.25
C VAL A 9 -1.90 -7.84 8.84
N VAL A 10 -3.19 -7.53 8.68
CA VAL A 10 -3.76 -7.19 7.37
C VAL A 10 -3.17 -5.88 6.85
N MET A 11 -2.97 -4.88 7.72
CA MET A 11 -2.33 -3.60 7.35
C MET A 11 -0.87 -3.78 6.91
N ILE A 12 -0.10 -4.65 7.59
CA ILE A 12 1.29 -4.97 7.20
C ILE A 12 1.31 -5.68 5.84
N ARG A 13 0.38 -6.60 5.58
CA ARG A 13 0.27 -7.28 4.28
C ARG A 13 -0.06 -6.31 3.15
N ALA A 14 -0.96 -5.35 3.38
CA ALA A 14 -1.26 -4.30 2.40
C ALA A 14 -0.01 -3.48 2.05
N LEU A 15 0.78 -3.09 3.06
CA LEU A 15 2.05 -2.39 2.87
C LEU A 15 3.04 -3.21 2.02
N GLN A 16 3.22 -4.49 2.35
CA GLN A 16 4.13 -5.38 1.62
C GLN A 16 3.69 -5.60 0.17
N ALA A 17 2.39 -5.78 -0.05
CA ALA A 17 1.83 -5.94 -1.39
C ALA A 17 2.05 -4.70 -2.26
N GLY A 18 1.86 -3.50 -1.71
CA GLY A 18 2.13 -2.26 -2.45
C GLY A 18 3.60 -2.12 -2.82
N ARG A 19 4.50 -2.45 -1.90
CA ARG A 19 5.95 -2.47 -2.16
C ARG A 19 6.30 -3.46 -3.28
N ALA A 20 5.78 -4.67 -3.24
CA ALA A 20 6.02 -5.68 -4.26
C ALA A 20 5.51 -5.26 -5.66
N ALA A 21 4.34 -4.61 -5.73
CA ALA A 21 3.81 -4.09 -6.99
C ALA A 21 4.72 -3.01 -7.61
N ALA A 22 5.25 -2.10 -6.79
CA ALA A 22 6.20 -1.10 -7.25
C ALA A 22 7.55 -1.71 -7.67
N GLU A 23 8.09 -2.67 -6.91
CA GLU A 23 9.31 -3.40 -7.28
C GLU A 23 9.14 -4.20 -8.59
N ALA A 24 7.92 -4.66 -8.88
CA ALA A 24 7.57 -5.33 -10.13
C ALA A 24 7.26 -4.36 -11.30
N GLY A 25 7.36 -3.04 -11.10
CA GLY A 25 7.06 -2.03 -12.12
C GLY A 25 5.58 -1.99 -12.55
N GLN A 26 4.67 -2.53 -11.73
CA GLN A 26 3.24 -2.48 -12.02
C GLN A 26 2.71 -1.06 -11.82
N PRO A 27 1.68 -0.63 -12.57
CA PRO A 27 1.09 0.69 -12.36
C PRO A 27 0.32 0.77 -11.04
N ILE A 28 0.25 1.97 -10.43
CA ILE A 28 -0.45 2.21 -9.17
C ILE A 28 -1.95 1.80 -9.20
N THR A 29 -2.55 1.74 -10.39
CA THR A 29 -3.94 1.33 -10.62
C THR A 29 -4.22 -0.14 -10.29
N VAL A 30 -3.19 -0.97 -10.06
CA VAL A 30 -3.38 -2.36 -9.58
C VAL A 30 -3.70 -2.44 -8.09
N CYS A 31 -3.75 -1.31 -7.36
CA CYS A 31 -4.20 -1.26 -5.98
C CYS A 31 -5.58 -1.93 -5.84
N PRO A 32 -5.70 -3.03 -5.07
CA PRO A 32 -6.96 -3.76 -4.95
C PRO A 32 -7.93 -3.12 -3.96
N HIS A 33 -7.50 -2.06 -3.26
CA HIS A 33 -8.27 -1.42 -2.21
C HIS A 33 -8.80 -0.07 -2.69
N ASP A 34 -10.07 0.19 -2.40
CA ASP A 34 -10.73 1.46 -2.70
C ASP A 34 -10.35 2.53 -1.65
N PRO A 35 -9.70 3.63 -2.04
CA PRO A 35 -9.34 4.71 -1.13
C PRO A 35 -10.55 5.49 -0.59
N ASP A 36 -11.70 5.43 -1.27
CA ASP A 36 -12.93 6.15 -0.94
C ASP A 36 -14.01 5.24 -0.32
N ALA A 37 -13.65 3.99 0.00
CA ALA A 37 -14.55 3.02 0.62
C ALA A 37 -15.24 3.59 1.87
N GLU A 38 -16.52 3.25 2.06
CA GLU A 38 -17.31 3.74 3.21
C GLU A 38 -16.69 3.33 4.56
N ARG A 39 -16.09 2.14 4.61
CA ARG A 39 -15.47 1.60 5.83
C ARG A 39 -14.08 2.16 6.05
N ALA A 40 -13.83 2.65 7.26
CA ALA A 40 -12.52 3.19 7.66
C ALA A 40 -11.38 2.18 7.52
N HIS A 41 -11.65 0.90 7.77
CA HIS A 41 -10.69 -0.18 7.60
C HIS A 41 -10.20 -0.30 6.14
N ASP A 42 -11.12 -0.24 5.19
CA ASP A 42 -10.79 -0.44 3.76
C ASP A 42 -10.00 0.75 3.21
N ARG A 43 -10.35 1.98 3.62
CA ARG A 43 -9.53 3.17 3.34
C ARG A 43 -8.13 3.08 3.94
N ALA A 44 -8.00 2.51 5.14
CA ALA A 44 -6.69 2.31 5.77
C ALA A 44 -5.85 1.29 5.01
N LEU A 45 -6.44 0.22 4.47
CA LEU A 45 -5.74 -0.73 3.60
C LEU A 45 -5.25 -0.07 2.32
N ALA A 46 -6.07 0.74 1.65
CA ALA A 46 -5.66 1.51 0.48
C ALA A 46 -4.46 2.42 0.78
N ARG A 47 -4.52 3.17 1.90
CA ARG A 47 -3.41 4.04 2.32
C ARG A 47 -2.12 3.26 2.62
N MET A 48 -2.23 2.11 3.27
CA MET A 48 -1.07 1.28 3.59
C MET A 48 -0.43 0.69 2.33
N TRP A 49 -1.25 0.23 1.38
CA TRP A 49 -0.78 -0.26 0.08
C TRP A 49 -0.06 0.85 -0.71
N ILE A 50 -0.70 2.02 -0.87
CA ILE A 50 -0.13 3.17 -1.58
C ILE A 50 1.20 3.59 -0.95
N ARG A 51 1.28 3.64 0.39
CA ARG A 51 2.53 3.95 1.11
C ARG A 51 3.65 2.98 0.77
N GLY A 52 3.35 1.68 0.66
CA GLY A 52 4.32 0.65 0.27
C GLY A 52 4.82 0.86 -1.15
N TYR A 53 3.89 1.12 -2.08
CA TYR A 53 4.15 1.37 -3.49
C TYR A 53 5.05 2.60 -3.69
N SER A 54 4.70 3.74 -3.09
CA SER A 54 5.46 4.99 -3.24
C SER A 54 6.90 4.87 -2.75
N LYS A 55 7.14 4.17 -1.62
CA LYS A 55 8.49 4.04 -1.05
C LYS A 55 9.46 3.29 -1.97
N ALA A 56 8.97 2.30 -2.71
CA ALA A 56 9.79 1.57 -3.68
C ALA A 56 9.93 2.36 -4.99
N SER A 57 8.87 3.02 -5.46
CA SER A 57 8.92 3.83 -6.70
C SER A 57 9.85 5.04 -6.60
N THR A 58 10.06 5.63 -5.41
CA THR A 58 10.97 6.77 -5.22
C THR A 58 12.46 6.41 -5.25
N ALA A 59 12.81 5.13 -5.36
CA ALA A 59 14.21 4.71 -5.42
C ALA A 59 14.92 5.09 -6.74
N GLU A 60 14.18 5.58 -7.74
CA GLU A 60 14.71 5.77 -9.10
C GLU A 60 14.22 7.09 -9.72
N VAL A 61 14.37 8.20 -9.00
CA VAL A 61 14.32 9.52 -9.66
C VAL A 61 15.73 10.11 -9.66
N ASP A 62 16.48 9.78 -10.69
CA ASP A 62 17.73 10.44 -11.01
C ASP A 62 17.45 11.87 -11.47
N TYR A 63 17.81 12.84 -10.62
CA TYR A 63 17.71 14.27 -10.89
C TYR A 63 19.03 14.86 -11.40
N SER A 64 20.01 14.06 -11.81
CA SER A 64 21.26 14.56 -12.41
C SER A 64 21.06 14.92 -13.89
N GLY A 65 20.35 16.03 -14.10
CA GLY A 65 20.36 16.80 -15.35
C GLY A 65 21.40 17.92 -15.33
#